data_AF-A0A211ZIS1-F1
#
_entry.id   AF-A0A211ZIS1-F1
#
_cell.length_a   1.000
_cell.length_b   1.000
_cell.length_c   1.000
_cell.angle_alpha   90.00
_cell.angle_beta   90.00
_cell.angle_gamma   90.00
#
_symmetry.space_group_name_H-M   'P 1'
#
loop_
_entity.id
_entity.type
_entity.pdbx_description
1 polymer ?
#
loop_
_entity_poly.entity_id
_entity_poly.type
_entity_poly.pdbx_seq_one_letter_code
_entity_poly.pdbx_strand_id
1 'polypeptide(L)'
;MTPDQIRQGATGQAGTSPTPFAISYLQLCQISYFSTDQIAEAVPGMPPPGENAPDSSIGSWSVVWGPAKDWDDSNLAYAAAYTDAASNVPVLLVVCLRGTDVHVDDPWGILKQLFEDLRVPDQVALPWAPSTETARIAKGTLSALEVIQKLSSNGQTLAEFVPGYLNANQQPVLVVTGHSLGGALTTVVAPWLQSLGTITTQIVPATFAAPTAGNADFATLFAQDFTYSMRYWNDYDIVPNAWWNLPGIATIYQPCDLTPPGFVTDGLTRFENELKGVSYVQPALNTQLSGACSSLGTSWVDQAGVQHSTHTYMAPLGGTNIMPPGGTAVPSIVDYRPS
;
A
#
# COMPACT_ATOMS: atom_id res chain seq x y z
N MET A 1 23.03 5.34 6.48
CA MET A 1 22.66 4.91 7.86
C MET A 1 23.33 3.57 8.19
N THR A 2 23.63 3.28 9.45
CA THR A 2 24.11 1.94 9.87
C THR A 2 22.96 0.92 9.91
N PRO A 3 23.22 -0.41 9.90
CA PRO A 3 22.18 -1.43 10.03
C PRO A 3 21.27 -1.22 11.24
N ASP A 4 21.84 -0.89 12.41
CA ASP A 4 21.05 -0.65 13.62
C ASP A 4 20.15 0.59 13.46
N GLN A 5 20.66 1.69 12.91
CA GLN A 5 19.84 2.88 12.63
C GLN A 5 18.69 2.57 11.67
N ILE A 6 18.93 1.71 10.67
CA ILE A 6 17.90 1.24 9.74
C ILE A 6 16.83 0.44 10.48
N ARG A 7 17.21 -0.52 11.34
CA ARG A 7 16.25 -1.31 12.12
C ARG A 7 15.44 -0.44 13.07
N GLN A 8 16.09 0.50 13.77
CA GLN A 8 15.44 1.41 14.71
C GLN A 8 14.45 2.34 14.00
N GLY A 9 14.85 2.91 12.85
CA GLY A 9 13.98 3.79 12.07
C GLY A 9 12.82 3.07 11.40
N ALA A 10 13.06 1.88 10.85
CA ALA A 10 12.01 1.05 10.25
C ALA A 10 10.95 0.60 11.27
N THR A 11 11.31 0.51 12.56
CA THR A 11 10.41 0.10 13.65
C THR A 11 9.87 1.27 14.49
N GLY A 12 10.16 2.52 14.09
CA GLY A 12 9.58 3.71 14.72
C GLY A 12 10.13 4.05 16.09
N GLN A 13 11.37 3.66 16.38
CA GLN A 13 11.98 3.98 17.66
C GLN A 13 12.11 5.50 17.87
N ALA A 14 11.95 5.94 19.12
CA ALA A 14 12.01 7.35 19.49
C ALA A 14 13.33 8.01 19.02
N GLY A 15 13.23 9.20 18.44
CA GLY A 15 14.38 9.95 17.90
C GLY A 15 14.80 9.56 16.48
N THR A 16 14.07 8.66 15.81
CA THR A 16 14.25 8.34 14.39
C THR A 16 13.23 9.07 13.51
N SER A 17 13.57 9.30 12.24
CA SER A 17 12.63 9.82 11.25
C SER A 17 12.05 8.66 10.43
N PRO A 18 10.71 8.59 10.25
CA PRO A 18 10.08 7.57 9.42
C PRO A 18 10.19 7.88 7.92
N THR A 19 10.48 9.14 7.55
CA THR A 19 10.45 9.61 6.15
C THR A 19 11.36 8.82 5.20
N PRO A 20 12.63 8.51 5.54
CA PRO A 20 13.49 7.71 4.66
C PRO A 20 12.89 6.36 4.28
N PHE A 21 12.20 5.72 5.23
CA PHE A 21 11.58 4.40 5.03
C PHE A 21 10.28 4.51 4.25
N ALA A 22 9.47 5.53 4.54
CA ALA A 22 8.27 5.83 3.77
C ALA A 22 8.58 6.04 2.27
N ILE A 23 9.68 6.75 1.96
CA ILE A 23 10.17 6.91 0.58
C ILE A 23 10.48 5.54 -0.03
N SER A 24 11.31 4.72 0.62
CA SER A 24 11.68 3.40 0.08
C SER A 24 10.45 2.49 -0.11
N TYR A 25 9.50 2.48 0.83
CA TYR A 25 8.31 1.64 0.72
C TYR A 25 7.37 2.12 -0.40
N LEU A 26 7.22 3.44 -0.58
CA LEU A 26 6.45 4.00 -1.69
C LEU A 26 7.12 3.75 -3.05
N GLN A 27 8.46 3.76 -3.13
CA GLN A 27 9.20 3.36 -4.34
C GLN A 27 8.95 1.89 -4.68
N LEU A 28 8.90 0.99 -3.69
CA LEU A 28 8.50 -0.41 -3.93
C LEU A 28 7.04 -0.50 -4.42
N CYS A 29 6.14 0.31 -3.86
CA CYS A 29 4.76 0.39 -4.37
C CYS A 29 4.70 0.90 -5.82
N GLN A 30 5.51 1.89 -6.21
CA GLN A 30 5.64 2.35 -7.61
C GLN A 30 6.04 1.21 -8.53
N ILE A 31 7.11 0.51 -8.16
CA ILE A 31 7.65 -0.60 -8.95
C ILE A 31 6.62 -1.72 -9.10
N SER A 32 5.75 -1.94 -8.11
CA SER A 32 4.71 -2.99 -8.18
C SER A 32 3.77 -2.85 -9.39
N TYR A 33 3.61 -1.63 -9.91
CA TYR A 33 2.79 -1.32 -11.09
C TYR A 33 3.53 -1.52 -12.42
N PHE A 34 4.82 -1.85 -12.41
CA PHE A 34 5.55 -2.18 -13.62
C PHE A 34 5.23 -3.61 -14.07
N SER A 35 5.66 -3.98 -15.28
CA SER A 35 5.59 -5.38 -15.71
C SER A 35 6.42 -6.28 -14.79
N THR A 36 6.10 -7.57 -14.74
CA THR A 36 6.80 -8.53 -13.87
C THR A 36 8.31 -8.57 -14.12
N ASP A 37 8.74 -8.43 -15.38
CA ASP A 37 10.16 -8.42 -15.74
C ASP A 37 10.83 -7.11 -15.28
N GLN A 38 10.12 -5.99 -15.39
CA GLN A 38 10.59 -4.68 -14.98
C GLN A 38 10.71 -4.54 -13.45
N ILE A 39 9.90 -5.27 -12.67
CA ILE A 39 10.01 -5.26 -11.20
C ILE A 39 11.41 -5.74 -10.78
N ALA A 40 11.85 -6.89 -11.31
CA ALA A 40 13.15 -7.46 -10.97
C ALA A 40 14.32 -6.57 -11.44
N GLU A 41 14.14 -5.85 -12.55
CA GLU A 41 15.13 -4.91 -13.09
C GLU A 41 15.18 -3.57 -12.32
N ALA A 42 14.04 -3.06 -11.86
CA ALA A 42 13.93 -1.74 -11.24
C ALA A 42 14.37 -1.72 -9.77
N VAL A 43 14.06 -2.78 -8.99
CA VAL A 43 14.37 -2.83 -7.54
C VAL A 43 15.87 -2.61 -7.24
N PRO A 44 16.83 -3.23 -7.95
CA PRO A 44 18.26 -2.97 -7.73
C PRO A 44 18.69 -1.52 -7.98
N GLY A 45 17.92 -0.75 -8.75
CA GLY A 45 18.15 0.67 -9.02
C GLY A 45 17.58 1.61 -7.96
N MET A 46 17.06 1.10 -6.84
CA MET A 46 16.57 1.92 -5.74
C MET A 46 17.70 2.48 -4.86
N PRO A 47 17.55 3.70 -4.32
CA PRO A 47 18.49 4.21 -3.34
C PRO A 47 18.40 3.45 -2.00
N PRO A 48 19.51 3.33 -1.25
CA PRO A 48 19.46 2.98 0.16
C PRO A 48 18.51 3.89 0.95
N PRO A 49 17.87 3.42 2.03
CA PRO A 49 17.07 4.29 2.88
C PRO A 49 17.87 5.53 3.31
N GLY A 50 17.29 6.71 3.09
CA GLY A 50 17.89 8.00 3.44
C GLY A 50 18.79 8.62 2.39
N GLU A 51 19.05 7.91 1.29
CA GLU A 51 19.83 8.40 0.16
C GLU A 51 18.91 8.77 -1.01
N ASN A 52 19.41 9.63 -1.91
CA ASN A 52 18.66 10.11 -3.08
C ASN A 52 19.05 9.42 -4.39
N ALA A 53 20.11 8.59 -4.37
CA ALA A 53 20.61 7.86 -5.51
C ALA A 53 21.13 6.47 -5.09
N PRO A 54 21.17 5.49 -6.01
CA PRO A 54 21.76 4.18 -5.74
C PRO A 54 23.24 4.29 -5.39
N ASP A 55 23.63 3.63 -4.30
CA ASP A 55 25.02 3.52 -3.87
C ASP A 55 25.27 2.15 -3.23
N SER A 56 25.82 1.24 -4.03
CA SER A 56 26.12 -0.14 -3.61
C SER A 56 27.24 -0.22 -2.56
N SER A 57 27.97 0.87 -2.30
CA SER A 57 28.93 0.92 -1.19
C SER A 57 28.27 1.09 0.17
N ILE A 58 27.01 1.55 0.21
CA ILE A 58 26.17 1.64 1.41
C ILE A 58 25.32 0.37 1.55
N GLY A 59 24.67 -0.04 0.48
CA GLY A 59 23.82 -1.22 0.45
C GLY A 59 23.00 -1.31 -0.83
N SER A 60 22.27 -2.41 -1.00
CA SER A 60 21.53 -2.67 -2.23
C SER A 60 20.21 -3.36 -1.95
N TRP A 61 19.22 -3.02 -2.77
CA TRP A 61 17.94 -3.73 -2.83
C TRP A 61 17.99 -4.89 -3.83
N SER A 62 17.27 -5.96 -3.56
CA SER A 62 17.04 -7.04 -4.51
C SER A 62 15.68 -7.70 -4.31
N VAL A 63 15.07 -8.21 -5.38
CA VAL A 63 13.89 -9.06 -5.27
C VAL A 63 14.32 -10.44 -4.79
N VAL A 64 13.72 -10.90 -3.68
CA VAL A 64 14.04 -12.17 -3.02
C VAL A 64 12.88 -13.18 -3.07
N TRP A 65 11.68 -12.73 -3.45
CA TRP A 65 10.53 -13.58 -3.76
C TRP A 65 9.60 -12.86 -4.73
N GLY A 66 8.99 -13.60 -5.65
CA GLY A 66 8.14 -13.02 -6.68
C GLY A 66 8.93 -12.31 -7.79
N PRO A 67 8.30 -11.42 -8.56
CA PRO A 67 6.87 -11.09 -8.49
C PRO A 67 5.98 -12.28 -8.83
N ALA A 68 4.97 -12.51 -8.00
CA ALA A 68 3.94 -13.50 -8.22
C ALA A 68 2.61 -12.76 -8.42
N LYS A 69 1.82 -13.20 -9.38
CA LYS A 69 0.51 -12.62 -9.69
C LYS A 69 -0.53 -13.70 -9.95
N ASP A 70 -1.80 -13.35 -9.78
CA ASP A 70 -2.91 -14.20 -10.22
C ASP A 70 -3.09 -14.16 -11.74
N TRP A 71 -4.00 -15.00 -12.23
CA TRP A 71 -4.17 -15.31 -13.65
C TRP A 71 -4.67 -14.11 -14.48
N ASP A 72 -5.32 -13.15 -13.85
CA ASP A 72 -5.84 -11.93 -14.47
C ASP A 72 -5.01 -10.67 -14.13
N ASP A 73 -3.88 -10.81 -13.43
CA ASP A 73 -2.99 -9.72 -13.02
C ASP A 73 -3.63 -8.72 -12.03
N SER A 74 -4.77 -9.07 -11.42
CA SER A 74 -5.47 -8.19 -10.48
C SER A 74 -4.77 -8.14 -9.12
N ASN A 75 -4.05 -9.18 -8.73
CA ASN A 75 -3.32 -9.22 -7.47
C ASN A 75 -1.88 -9.63 -7.71
N LEU A 76 -0.95 -8.80 -7.23
CA LEU A 76 0.47 -9.07 -7.30
C LEU A 76 1.11 -8.90 -5.93
N ALA A 77 2.07 -9.78 -5.63
CA ALA A 77 2.95 -9.65 -4.49
C ALA A 77 4.38 -9.93 -4.90
N TYR A 78 5.32 -9.23 -4.26
CA TYR A 78 6.74 -9.56 -4.31
C TYR A 78 7.40 -9.19 -2.98
N ALA A 79 8.57 -9.77 -2.70
CA ALA A 79 9.37 -9.38 -1.56
C ALA A 79 10.73 -8.85 -2.01
N ALA A 80 11.12 -7.70 -1.48
CA ALA A 80 12.43 -7.10 -1.69
C ALA A 80 13.21 -7.07 -0.37
N ALA A 81 14.50 -7.37 -0.44
CA ALA A 81 15.41 -7.25 0.69
C ALA A 81 16.35 -6.08 0.49
N TYR A 82 16.60 -5.33 1.56
CA TYR A 82 17.71 -4.37 1.59
C TYR A 82 18.87 -5.00 2.37
N THR A 83 20.01 -5.15 1.71
CA THR A 83 21.24 -5.72 2.27
C THR A 83 22.26 -4.61 2.50
N ASP A 84 22.77 -4.52 3.73
CA ASP A 84 23.85 -3.60 4.07
C ASP A 84 25.18 -4.08 3.47
N ALA A 85 25.92 -3.17 2.83
CA ALA A 85 27.13 -3.54 2.10
C ALA A 85 28.29 -3.96 3.02
N ALA A 86 28.41 -3.34 4.19
CA ALA A 86 29.53 -3.58 5.10
C ALA A 86 29.44 -4.94 5.80
N SER A 87 28.23 -5.30 6.25
CA SER A 87 27.96 -6.57 6.92
C SER A 87 27.58 -7.70 5.96
N ASN A 88 27.11 -7.36 4.75
CA ASN A 88 26.49 -8.29 3.81
C ASN A 88 25.30 -9.06 4.42
N VAL A 89 24.55 -8.40 5.31
CA VAL A 89 23.38 -8.96 5.99
C VAL A 89 22.12 -8.19 5.57
N PRO A 90 21.02 -8.89 5.22
CA PRO A 90 19.72 -8.25 5.03
C PRO A 90 19.24 -7.56 6.31
N VAL A 91 18.86 -6.29 6.19
CA VAL A 91 18.37 -5.48 7.33
C VAL A 91 16.86 -5.31 7.27
N LEU A 92 16.30 -5.23 6.05
CA LEU A 92 14.86 -5.14 5.80
C LEU A 92 14.44 -6.27 4.87
N LEU A 93 13.28 -6.85 5.15
CA LEU A 93 12.50 -7.66 4.21
C LEU A 93 11.16 -6.95 4.02
N VAL A 94 10.86 -6.50 2.81
CA VAL A 94 9.65 -5.75 2.49
C VAL A 94 8.78 -6.58 1.54
N VAL A 95 7.61 -7.02 2.01
CA VAL A 95 6.57 -7.63 1.18
C VAL A 95 5.71 -6.52 0.61
N CYS A 96 5.77 -6.30 -0.70
CA CYS A 96 4.99 -5.30 -1.40
C CYS A 96 3.79 -5.94 -2.09
N LEU A 97 2.62 -5.32 -1.92
CA LEU A 97 1.33 -5.78 -2.42
C LEU A 97 0.74 -4.77 -3.39
N ARG A 98 0.24 -5.27 -4.51
CA ARG A 98 -0.56 -4.52 -5.48
C ARG A 98 -1.91 -5.21 -5.64
N GLY A 99 -3.00 -4.45 -5.53
CA GLY A 99 -4.32 -4.87 -5.98
C GLY A 99 -4.54 -4.50 -7.45
N THR A 100 -5.79 -4.55 -7.91
CA THR A 100 -6.20 -4.42 -9.32
C THR A 100 -5.40 -3.36 -10.07
N ASP A 101 -4.88 -3.73 -11.24
CA ASP A 101 -4.30 -2.77 -12.19
C ASP A 101 -5.43 -1.89 -12.73
N VAL A 102 -5.73 -0.84 -11.98
CA VAL A 102 -6.82 0.07 -12.28
C VAL A 102 -6.52 0.76 -13.61
N HIS A 103 -7.36 0.55 -14.62
CA HIS A 103 -7.34 1.36 -15.83
C HIS A 103 -7.70 2.80 -15.44
N VAL A 104 -6.65 3.59 -15.26
CA VAL A 104 -6.63 4.90 -14.61
C VAL A 104 -7.17 6.01 -15.49
N ASP A 105 -7.63 5.74 -16.71
CA ASP A 105 -8.16 6.78 -17.61
C ASP A 105 -9.45 7.44 -17.06
N ASP A 106 -10.09 6.84 -16.05
CA ASP A 106 -11.19 7.43 -15.27
C ASP A 106 -10.98 7.20 -13.74
N PRO A 107 -10.45 8.19 -13.01
CA PRO A 107 -10.31 8.16 -11.54
C PRO A 107 -11.60 7.92 -10.75
N TRP A 108 -12.78 8.26 -11.29
CA TRP A 108 -14.04 7.84 -10.69
C TRP A 108 -14.29 6.33 -10.88
N GLY A 109 -13.80 5.78 -11.99
CA GLY A 109 -13.69 4.35 -12.24
C GLY A 109 -12.93 3.62 -11.14
N ILE A 110 -11.87 4.21 -10.58
CA ILE A 110 -11.12 3.63 -9.45
C ILE A 110 -12.05 3.39 -8.25
N LEU A 111 -12.86 4.36 -7.84
CA LEU A 111 -13.79 4.16 -6.72
C LEU A 111 -14.86 3.11 -7.02
N LYS A 112 -15.40 3.06 -8.25
CA LYS A 112 -16.35 2.00 -8.62
C LYS A 112 -15.71 0.61 -8.55
N GLN A 113 -14.52 0.47 -9.11
CA GLN A 113 -13.76 -0.77 -9.08
C GLN A 113 -13.46 -1.18 -7.64
N LEU A 114 -12.95 -0.26 -6.81
CA LEU A 114 -12.73 -0.54 -5.40
C LEU A 114 -14.02 -0.96 -4.67
N PHE A 115 -15.16 -0.31 -4.95
CA PHE A 115 -16.44 -0.67 -4.34
C PHE A 115 -16.85 -2.10 -4.68
N GLU A 116 -16.71 -2.47 -5.96
CA GLU A 116 -17.07 -3.79 -6.50
C GLU A 116 -16.07 -4.86 -6.05
N ASP A 117 -14.76 -4.61 -6.22
CA ASP A 117 -13.66 -5.51 -5.88
C ASP A 117 -13.62 -5.82 -4.38
N LEU A 118 -13.79 -4.79 -3.54
CA LEU A 118 -13.84 -4.98 -2.09
C LEU A 118 -15.18 -5.56 -1.63
N ARG A 119 -16.21 -5.59 -2.48
CA ARG A 119 -17.58 -6.02 -2.15
C ARG A 119 -18.08 -5.40 -0.85
N VAL A 120 -17.97 -4.09 -0.77
CA VAL A 120 -18.02 -3.35 0.50
C VAL A 120 -19.31 -3.47 1.31
N PRO A 121 -20.50 -3.74 0.72
CA PRO A 121 -21.71 -3.99 1.52
C PRO A 121 -21.65 -5.30 2.31
N ASP A 122 -20.87 -6.28 1.85
CA ASP A 122 -20.72 -7.58 2.50
C ASP A 122 -19.53 -7.55 3.46
N GLN A 123 -19.77 -7.61 4.76
CA GLN A 123 -18.70 -7.72 5.77
C GLN A 123 -18.60 -9.13 6.36
N VAL A 124 -17.37 -9.62 6.53
CA VAL A 124 -17.05 -10.98 6.98
C VAL A 124 -16.09 -10.97 8.17
N ALA A 125 -16.12 -12.02 8.98
CA ALA A 125 -15.23 -12.19 10.13
C ALA A 125 -13.77 -12.41 9.70
N LEU A 126 -12.85 -12.14 10.61
CA LEU A 126 -11.41 -12.30 10.39
C LEU A 126 -11.03 -13.79 10.50
N PRO A 127 -10.56 -14.46 9.43
CA PRO A 127 -10.22 -15.88 9.50
C PRO A 127 -8.99 -16.16 10.39
N TRP A 128 -8.09 -15.17 10.54
CA TRP A 128 -6.90 -15.29 11.40
C TRP A 128 -7.15 -14.93 12.87
N ALA A 129 -8.31 -14.35 13.19
CA ALA A 129 -8.68 -13.97 14.56
C ALA A 129 -10.15 -14.34 14.85
N PRO A 130 -10.50 -15.64 14.84
CA PRO A 130 -11.90 -16.08 14.94
C PRO A 130 -12.56 -15.77 16.29
N SER A 131 -11.77 -15.46 17.32
CA SER A 131 -12.26 -15.08 18.66
C SER A 131 -12.75 -13.63 18.75
N THR A 132 -12.50 -12.79 17.74
CA THR A 132 -12.99 -11.41 17.73
C THR A 132 -14.42 -11.38 17.18
N GLU A 133 -15.41 -11.41 18.07
CA GLU A 133 -16.81 -11.60 17.67
C GLU A 133 -17.36 -10.52 16.75
N THR A 134 -16.84 -9.28 16.81
CA THR A 134 -17.42 -8.12 16.11
C THR A 134 -16.50 -7.48 15.07
N ALA A 135 -15.20 -7.81 15.05
CA ALA A 135 -14.29 -7.30 14.03
C ALA A 135 -14.63 -7.90 12.65
N ARG A 136 -14.76 -7.03 11.66
CA ARG A 136 -15.14 -7.41 10.29
C ARG A 136 -14.35 -6.64 9.25
N ILE A 137 -14.08 -7.30 8.13
CA ILE A 137 -13.54 -6.70 6.91
C ILE A 137 -14.51 -6.85 5.75
N ALA A 138 -14.32 -6.05 4.69
CA ALA A 138 -15.05 -6.22 3.44
C ALA A 138 -14.78 -7.62 2.84
N LYS A 139 -15.81 -8.28 2.31
CA LYS A 139 -15.71 -9.65 1.78
C LYS A 139 -14.69 -9.78 0.65
N GLY A 140 -14.60 -8.78 -0.20
CA GLY A 140 -13.60 -8.74 -1.27
C GLY A 140 -12.17 -8.61 -0.75
N THR A 141 -11.97 -7.95 0.40
CA THR A 141 -10.65 -7.93 1.06
C THR A 141 -10.23 -9.34 1.48
N LEU A 142 -11.17 -10.14 2.01
CA LEU A 142 -10.89 -11.55 2.34
C LEU A 142 -10.59 -12.37 1.08
N SER A 143 -11.39 -12.22 0.03
CA SER A 143 -11.16 -12.92 -1.24
C SER A 143 -9.79 -12.60 -1.84
N ALA A 144 -9.37 -11.33 -1.81
CA ALA A 144 -8.05 -10.93 -2.27
C ALA A 144 -6.93 -11.48 -1.37
N LEU A 145 -7.12 -11.51 -0.04
CA LEU A 145 -6.18 -12.19 0.86
C LEU A 145 -6.03 -13.68 0.50
N GLU A 146 -7.13 -14.39 0.25
CA GLU A 146 -7.10 -15.81 -0.16
C GLU A 146 -6.35 -16.04 -1.48
N VAL A 147 -6.35 -15.05 -2.38
CA VAL A 147 -5.53 -15.06 -3.59
C VAL A 147 -4.05 -14.87 -3.23
N ILE A 148 -3.72 -13.82 -2.46
CA ILE A 148 -2.34 -13.55 -2.01
C ILE A 148 -1.73 -14.76 -1.27
N GLN A 149 -2.52 -15.44 -0.43
CA GLN A 149 -2.10 -16.64 0.29
C GLN A 149 -1.67 -17.79 -0.63
N LYS A 150 -2.23 -17.87 -1.84
CA LYS A 150 -1.98 -18.93 -2.82
C LYS A 150 -0.92 -18.54 -3.85
N LEU A 151 -0.55 -17.26 -3.94
CA LEU A 151 0.53 -16.84 -4.82
C LEU A 151 1.82 -17.58 -4.45
N SER A 152 2.51 -18.07 -5.48
CA SER A 152 3.72 -18.86 -5.34
C SER A 152 4.80 -18.33 -6.28
N SER A 153 6.03 -18.27 -5.77
CA SER A 153 7.22 -17.99 -6.55
C SER A 153 8.25 -19.06 -6.23
N ASN A 154 8.85 -19.65 -7.28
CA ASN A 154 9.80 -20.77 -7.16
C ASN A 154 9.29 -21.92 -6.27
N GLY A 155 7.98 -22.19 -6.32
CA GLY A 155 7.33 -23.26 -5.56
C GLY A 155 7.09 -22.96 -4.08
N GLN A 156 7.29 -21.72 -3.63
CA GLN A 156 7.04 -21.28 -2.25
C GLN A 156 5.96 -20.20 -2.20
N THR A 157 4.98 -20.37 -1.32
CA THR A 157 4.03 -19.32 -0.93
C THR A 157 4.67 -18.32 0.02
N LEU A 158 4.03 -17.16 0.26
CA LEU A 158 4.49 -16.22 1.28
C LEU A 158 4.53 -16.83 2.69
N ALA A 159 3.60 -17.74 3.02
CA ALA A 159 3.56 -18.42 4.32
C ALA A 159 4.77 -19.33 4.55
N GLU A 160 5.37 -19.85 3.48
CA GLU A 160 6.59 -20.66 3.54
C GLU A 160 7.85 -19.79 3.43
N PHE A 161 7.85 -18.86 2.47
CA PHE A 161 8.99 -18.01 2.16
C PHE A 161 9.34 -17.08 3.32
N VAL A 162 8.38 -16.32 3.88
CA VAL A 162 8.67 -15.27 4.85
C VAL A 162 9.32 -15.84 6.12
N PRO A 163 8.74 -16.84 6.82
CA PRO A 163 9.40 -17.42 7.99
C PRO A 163 10.75 -18.07 7.65
N GLY A 164 10.86 -18.74 6.50
CA GLY A 164 12.11 -19.34 6.04
C GLY A 164 13.22 -18.31 5.82
N TYR A 165 12.91 -17.21 5.13
CA TYR A 165 13.84 -16.12 4.87
C TYR A 165 14.29 -15.46 6.17
N LEU A 166 13.37 -15.14 7.08
CA LEU A 166 13.70 -14.52 8.36
C LEU A 166 14.66 -15.37 9.19
N ASN A 167 14.41 -16.68 9.26
CA ASN A 167 15.26 -17.62 9.99
C ASN A 167 16.65 -17.79 9.35
N ALA A 168 16.75 -17.71 8.03
CA ALA A 168 18.01 -17.82 7.31
C ALA A 168 18.87 -16.54 7.33
N ASN A 169 18.27 -15.36 7.57
CA ASN A 169 18.91 -14.05 7.32
C ASN A 169 19.01 -13.14 8.56
N GLN A 170 19.20 -13.72 9.75
CA GLN A 170 19.37 -12.95 11.00
C GLN A 170 18.19 -12.01 11.32
N GLN A 171 16.95 -12.45 11.02
CA GLN A 171 15.72 -11.74 11.38
C GLN A 171 15.74 -10.25 10.97
N PRO A 172 15.78 -9.92 9.66
CA PRO A 172 15.57 -8.54 9.24
C PRO A 172 14.21 -8.03 9.73
N VAL A 173 14.03 -6.72 9.77
CA VAL A 173 12.70 -6.15 10.04
C VAL A 173 11.77 -6.54 8.90
N LEU A 174 10.62 -7.14 9.22
CA LEU A 174 9.61 -7.47 8.23
C LEU A 174 8.68 -6.27 8.06
N VAL A 175 8.57 -5.77 6.83
CA VAL A 175 7.63 -4.72 6.45
C VAL A 175 6.63 -5.31 5.48
N VAL A 176 5.35 -4.97 5.62
CA VAL A 176 4.32 -5.28 4.63
C VAL A 176 3.79 -3.95 4.12
N THR A 177 3.79 -3.74 2.81
CA THR A 177 3.43 -2.45 2.23
C THR A 177 2.60 -2.58 0.97
N GLY A 178 1.88 -1.51 0.64
CA GLY A 178 1.09 -1.41 -0.58
C GLY A 178 0.44 -0.04 -0.74
N HIS A 179 0.10 0.27 -1.98
CA HIS A 179 -0.60 1.48 -2.39
C HIS A 179 -2.04 1.18 -2.82
N SER A 180 -2.97 2.11 -2.63
CA SER A 180 -4.37 1.98 -3.06
C SER A 180 -5.01 0.70 -2.50
N LEU A 181 -5.57 -0.18 -3.35
CA LEU A 181 -6.06 -1.50 -2.95
C LEU A 181 -4.98 -2.35 -2.26
N GLY A 182 -3.72 -2.29 -2.71
CA GLY A 182 -2.59 -2.95 -2.04
C GLY A 182 -2.35 -2.43 -0.62
N GLY A 183 -2.67 -1.16 -0.37
CA GLY A 183 -2.68 -0.55 0.96
C GLY A 183 -3.77 -1.15 1.86
N ALA A 184 -4.97 -1.41 1.33
CA ALA A 184 -6.00 -2.14 2.06
C ALA A 184 -5.57 -3.59 2.33
N LEU A 185 -4.99 -4.28 1.35
CA LEU A 185 -4.47 -5.65 1.51
C LEU A 185 -3.37 -5.75 2.57
N THR A 186 -2.52 -4.73 2.68
CA THR A 186 -1.50 -4.66 3.75
C THR A 186 -2.12 -4.81 5.13
N THR A 187 -3.30 -4.24 5.37
CA THR A 187 -3.99 -4.30 6.68
C THR A 187 -4.55 -5.67 7.03
N VAL A 188 -4.61 -6.61 6.08
CA VAL A 188 -5.05 -7.99 6.31
C VAL A 188 -3.95 -9.03 6.13
N VAL A 189 -2.96 -8.75 5.26
CA VAL A 189 -1.80 -9.61 5.04
C VAL A 189 -0.85 -9.56 6.23
N ALA A 190 -0.60 -8.38 6.82
CA ALA A 190 0.28 -8.29 7.99
C ALA A 190 -0.26 -9.06 9.22
N PRO A 191 -1.54 -8.89 9.65
CA PRO A 191 -2.12 -9.73 10.70
C PRO A 191 -2.14 -11.23 10.35
N TRP A 192 -2.42 -11.58 9.09
CA TRP A 192 -2.38 -12.98 8.67
C TRP A 192 -0.98 -13.58 8.82
N LEU A 193 0.08 -12.89 8.37
CA LEU A 193 1.47 -13.33 8.55
C LEU A 193 1.81 -13.46 10.05
N GLN A 194 1.37 -12.51 10.89
CA GLN A 194 1.53 -12.59 12.34
C GLN A 194 0.85 -13.84 12.93
N SER A 195 -0.36 -14.18 12.45
CA SER A 195 -1.14 -15.33 12.93
C SER A 195 -0.52 -16.69 12.62
N LEU A 196 0.47 -16.76 11.71
CA LEU A 196 1.21 -18.00 11.44
C LEU A 196 1.98 -18.48 12.67
N GLY A 197 2.25 -17.59 13.64
CA GLY A 197 2.88 -17.93 14.93
C GLY A 197 4.36 -18.31 14.85
N THR A 198 4.96 -18.26 13.66
CA THR A 198 6.38 -18.59 13.42
C THR A 198 7.27 -17.38 13.23
N ILE A 199 6.68 -16.19 13.03
CA ILE A 199 7.40 -14.93 12.85
C ILE A 199 7.61 -14.29 14.21
N THR A 200 8.87 -14.11 14.59
CA THR A 200 9.27 -13.53 15.89
C THR A 200 9.79 -12.09 15.78
N THR A 201 10.21 -11.67 14.58
CA THR A 201 10.57 -10.27 14.29
C THR A 201 9.33 -9.38 14.31
N GLN A 202 9.53 -8.09 14.56
CA GLN A 202 8.46 -7.11 14.44
C GLN A 202 8.00 -7.01 12.98
N ILE A 203 6.69 -7.08 12.78
CA ILE A 203 6.04 -6.80 11.50
C ILE A 203 5.61 -5.34 11.49
N VAL A 204 5.99 -4.59 10.46
CA VAL A 204 5.66 -3.17 10.29
C VAL A 204 4.75 -3.01 9.07
N PRO A 205 3.44 -2.84 9.26
CA PRO A 205 2.55 -2.47 8.17
C PRO A 205 2.83 -1.03 7.73
N ALA A 206 2.93 -0.79 6.42
CA ALA A 206 3.12 0.53 5.83
C ALA A 206 2.17 0.75 4.65
N THR A 207 1.17 1.59 4.82
CA THR A 207 0.10 1.80 3.84
C THR A 207 0.19 3.18 3.20
N PHE A 208 -0.10 3.23 1.90
CA PHE A 208 -0.20 4.47 1.13
C PHE A 208 -1.55 4.50 0.41
N ALA A 209 -2.27 5.62 0.48
CA ALA A 209 -3.53 5.82 -0.25
C ALA A 209 -4.60 4.74 -0.03
N ALA A 210 -4.60 4.06 1.12
CA ALA A 210 -5.45 2.90 1.35
C ALA A 210 -6.92 3.31 1.63
N PRO A 211 -7.92 2.70 0.96
CA PRO A 211 -9.30 2.76 1.44
C PRO A 211 -9.44 1.96 2.74
N THR A 212 -10.55 2.14 3.46
CA THR A 212 -10.84 1.37 4.67
C THR A 212 -11.14 -0.09 4.34
N ALA A 213 -10.46 -1.01 5.02
CA ALA A 213 -10.66 -2.45 4.83
C ALA A 213 -11.79 -3.04 5.70
N GLY A 214 -12.11 -2.41 6.84
CA GLY A 214 -13.04 -2.99 7.82
C GLY A 214 -13.67 -1.99 8.78
N ASN A 215 -14.42 -2.53 9.74
CA ASN A 215 -15.18 -1.76 10.72
C ASN A 215 -14.32 -1.23 11.89
N ALA A 216 -14.94 -0.52 12.83
CA ALA A 216 -14.27 0.08 13.99
C ALA A 216 -13.54 -0.95 14.87
N ASP A 217 -14.12 -2.13 15.06
CA ASP A 217 -13.53 -3.19 15.87
C ASP A 217 -12.31 -3.82 15.19
N PHE A 218 -12.35 -3.97 13.85
CA PHE A 218 -11.17 -4.33 13.07
C PHE A 218 -10.06 -3.27 13.17
N ALA A 219 -10.39 -1.99 13.01
CA ALA A 219 -9.42 -0.90 13.13
C ALA A 219 -8.79 -0.83 14.53
N THR A 220 -9.58 -1.11 15.57
CA THR A 220 -9.11 -1.18 16.96
C THR A 220 -8.18 -2.38 17.17
N LEU A 221 -8.57 -3.56 16.70
CA LEU A 221 -7.74 -4.76 16.78
C LEU A 221 -6.40 -4.55 16.07
N PHE A 222 -6.43 -4.01 14.85
CA PHE A 222 -5.22 -3.71 14.09
C PHE A 222 -4.28 -2.77 14.85
N ALA A 223 -4.81 -1.71 15.48
CA ALA A 223 -4.01 -0.79 16.28
C ALA A 223 -3.43 -1.43 17.55
N GLN A 224 -4.09 -2.46 18.11
CA GLN A 224 -3.57 -3.23 19.24
C GLN A 224 -2.43 -4.16 18.83
N ASP A 225 -2.60 -4.85 17.69
CA ASP A 225 -1.62 -5.83 17.18
C ASP A 225 -0.35 -5.14 16.61
N PHE A 226 -0.51 -3.93 16.06
CA PHE A 226 0.55 -3.18 15.38
C PHE A 226 0.73 -1.79 16.02
N THR A 227 1.38 -1.78 17.19
CA THR A 227 1.69 -0.55 17.95
C THR A 227 2.55 0.46 17.18
N TYR A 228 3.29 0.01 16.17
CA TYR A 228 3.88 0.86 15.15
C TYR A 228 3.48 0.38 13.77
N SER A 229 2.78 1.25 13.04
CA SER A 229 2.48 1.11 11.62
C SER A 229 2.54 2.47 10.95
N MET A 230 2.82 2.48 9.66
CA MET A 230 2.78 3.67 8.84
C MET A 230 1.48 3.70 8.03
N ARG A 231 0.81 4.85 8.02
CA ARG A 231 -0.31 5.12 7.12
C ARG A 231 -0.17 6.52 6.58
N TYR A 232 0.18 6.62 5.31
CA TYR A 232 0.30 7.87 4.58
C TYR A 232 -0.91 8.08 3.69
N TRP A 233 -1.53 9.25 3.81
CA TRP A 233 -2.68 9.64 3.00
C TRP A 233 -2.55 11.10 2.61
N ASN A 234 -2.94 11.42 1.38
CA ASN A 234 -3.00 12.77 0.87
C ASN A 234 -4.40 13.36 1.17
N ASP A 235 -4.47 14.57 1.71
CA ASP A 235 -5.74 15.22 2.04
C ASP A 235 -6.56 15.69 0.83
N TYR A 236 -5.98 15.62 -0.37
CA TYR A 236 -6.68 15.76 -1.65
C TYR A 236 -6.94 14.42 -2.35
N ASP A 237 -6.64 13.27 -1.76
CA ASP A 237 -6.96 11.96 -2.35
C ASP A 237 -8.34 11.45 -1.86
N ILE A 238 -9.18 11.06 -2.83
CA ILE A 238 -10.51 10.53 -2.56
C ILE A 238 -10.49 9.11 -2.00
N VAL A 239 -9.48 8.31 -2.33
CA VAL A 239 -9.46 6.87 -1.99
C VAL A 239 -9.40 6.62 -0.48
N PRO A 240 -8.58 7.32 0.32
CA PRO A 240 -8.58 7.16 1.78
C PRO A 240 -9.89 7.54 2.49
N ASN A 241 -10.79 8.26 1.82
CA ASN A 241 -12.11 8.62 2.34
C ASN A 241 -13.14 7.50 2.12
N ALA A 242 -12.91 6.60 1.16
CA ALA A 242 -13.73 5.40 0.99
C ALA A 242 -13.43 4.41 2.13
N TRP A 243 -14.41 3.88 2.85
CA TRP A 243 -15.87 4.00 2.74
C TRP A 243 -16.49 4.76 3.93
N TRP A 244 -15.64 5.38 4.76
CA TRP A 244 -16.04 6.00 6.03
C TRP A 244 -16.48 7.47 5.89
N ASN A 245 -16.03 8.16 4.84
CA ASN A 245 -16.26 9.58 4.61
C ASN A 245 -16.68 9.86 3.15
N LEU A 246 -17.70 9.16 2.66
CA LEU A 246 -18.26 9.38 1.32
C LEU A 246 -18.74 10.83 1.07
N PRO A 247 -19.41 11.51 2.04
CA PRO A 247 -19.75 12.93 1.86
C PRO A 247 -18.53 13.83 1.67
N GLY A 248 -17.41 13.51 2.34
CA GLY A 248 -16.15 14.23 2.18
C GLY A 248 -15.62 14.19 0.75
N ILE A 249 -15.78 13.06 0.05
CA ILE A 249 -15.36 12.92 -1.35
C ILE A 249 -16.05 13.97 -2.24
N ALA A 250 -17.33 14.25 -2.03
CA ALA A 250 -18.07 15.22 -2.85
C ALA A 250 -17.55 16.67 -2.71
N THR A 251 -16.86 16.99 -1.62
CA THR A 251 -16.45 18.37 -1.29
C THR A 251 -14.94 18.60 -1.31
N ILE A 252 -14.14 17.53 -1.44
CA ILE A 252 -12.68 17.56 -1.33
C ILE A 252 -11.98 18.52 -2.30
N TYR A 253 -12.57 18.79 -3.49
CA TYR A 253 -12.00 19.69 -4.50
C TYR A 253 -12.68 21.05 -4.60
N GLN A 254 -13.54 21.40 -3.64
CA GLN A 254 -14.02 22.77 -3.51
C GLN A 254 -12.89 23.81 -3.42
N PRO A 255 -11.76 23.57 -2.71
CA PRO A 255 -10.63 24.49 -2.71
C PRO A 255 -9.97 24.69 -4.08
N CYS A 256 -10.23 23.79 -5.05
CA CYS A 256 -9.75 23.90 -6.43
C CYS A 256 -10.79 24.52 -7.37
N ASP A 257 -11.90 25.02 -6.84
CA ASP A 257 -13.07 25.48 -7.60
C ASP A 257 -13.65 24.40 -8.54
N LEU A 258 -13.50 23.12 -8.17
CA LEU A 258 -14.00 21.98 -8.94
C LEU A 258 -15.21 21.35 -8.23
N THR A 259 -16.29 21.17 -8.99
CA THR A 259 -17.51 20.49 -8.53
C THR A 259 -17.54 19.07 -9.09
N PRO A 260 -17.92 18.04 -8.30
CA PRO A 260 -18.08 16.68 -8.83
C PRO A 260 -19.15 16.65 -9.93
N PRO A 261 -18.90 15.95 -11.05
CA PRO A 261 -19.91 15.77 -12.09
C PRO A 261 -21.07 14.89 -11.58
N GLY A 262 -22.24 15.00 -12.21
CA GLY A 262 -23.46 14.32 -11.75
C GLY A 262 -23.31 12.81 -11.55
N PHE A 263 -22.55 12.13 -12.41
CA PHE A 263 -22.31 10.69 -12.28
C PHE A 263 -21.45 10.31 -11.05
N VAL A 264 -20.62 11.22 -10.55
CA VAL A 264 -19.88 11.05 -9.28
C VAL A 264 -20.85 11.20 -8.11
N THR A 265 -21.67 12.26 -8.11
CA THR A 265 -22.65 12.49 -7.02
C THR A 265 -23.69 11.37 -6.94
N ASP A 266 -24.17 10.89 -8.08
CA ASP A 266 -25.15 9.79 -8.15
C ASP A 266 -24.55 8.49 -7.62
N GLY A 267 -23.29 8.21 -7.94
CA GLY A 267 -22.65 6.99 -7.47
C GLY A 267 -22.22 7.06 -6.00
N LEU A 268 -21.81 8.23 -5.48
CA LEU A 268 -21.62 8.42 -4.04
C LEU A 268 -22.93 8.18 -3.27
N THR A 269 -24.04 8.72 -3.78
CA THR A 269 -25.39 8.48 -3.23
C THR A 269 -25.74 6.99 -3.26
N ARG A 270 -25.39 6.28 -4.35
CA ARG A 270 -25.58 4.83 -4.43
C ARG A 270 -24.75 4.09 -3.38
N PHE A 271 -23.46 4.42 -3.25
CA PHE A 271 -22.59 3.79 -2.26
C PHE A 271 -23.08 4.00 -0.82
N GLU A 272 -23.50 5.22 -0.47
CA GLU A 272 -24.09 5.50 0.85
C GLU A 272 -25.35 4.68 1.11
N ASN A 273 -26.22 4.53 0.11
CA ASN A 273 -27.43 3.72 0.23
C ASN A 273 -27.13 2.23 0.42
N GLU A 274 -26.15 1.70 -0.30
CA GLU A 274 -25.73 0.29 -0.19
C GLU A 274 -24.98 0.00 1.12
N LEU A 275 -24.32 1.00 1.71
CA LEU A 275 -23.59 0.89 2.98
C LEU A 275 -24.45 1.16 4.23
N LYS A 276 -25.77 1.32 4.09
CA LYS A 276 -26.66 1.52 5.25
C LYS A 276 -26.54 0.36 6.24
N GLY A 277 -26.14 0.68 7.47
CA GLY A 277 -25.95 -0.31 8.53
C GLY A 277 -24.57 -1.00 8.51
N VAL A 278 -23.71 -0.66 7.55
CA VAL A 278 -22.32 -1.09 7.46
C VAL A 278 -21.43 0.08 7.85
N SER A 279 -20.47 -0.15 8.73
CA SER A 279 -19.52 0.89 9.15
C SER A 279 -18.10 0.51 8.76
N TYR A 280 -17.34 1.52 8.37
CA TYR A 280 -15.93 1.42 8.03
C TYR A 280 -15.14 2.47 8.79
N VAL A 281 -13.92 2.13 9.21
CA VAL A 281 -13.04 3.03 9.96
C VAL A 281 -11.60 2.79 9.53
N GLN A 282 -10.83 3.88 9.38
CA GLN A 282 -9.40 3.81 9.15
C GLN A 282 -8.67 3.45 10.46
N PRO A 283 -7.60 2.64 10.43
CA PRO A 283 -6.72 2.45 11.59
C PRO A 283 -6.18 3.80 12.13
N ALA A 284 -5.90 3.86 13.43
CA ALA A 284 -5.69 5.12 14.16
C ALA A 284 -4.36 5.85 13.86
N LEU A 285 -3.28 5.14 13.53
CA LEU A 285 -1.99 5.76 13.22
C LEU A 285 -2.05 6.38 11.82
N ASN A 286 -1.88 7.71 11.75
CA ASN A 286 -2.13 8.51 10.54
C ASN A 286 -1.05 9.57 10.34
N THR A 287 -0.40 9.56 9.18
CA THR A 287 0.41 10.66 8.68
C THR A 287 -0.30 11.28 7.50
N GLN A 288 -0.87 12.47 7.70
CA GLN A 288 -1.44 13.27 6.62
C GLN A 288 -0.32 13.94 5.85
N LEU A 289 -0.35 13.81 4.53
CA LEU A 289 0.44 14.59 3.60
C LEU A 289 -0.41 15.78 3.15
N SER A 290 0.15 16.99 3.26
CA SER A 290 -0.50 18.20 2.78
C SER A 290 -0.43 18.26 1.25
N GLY A 291 -1.52 17.90 0.61
CA GLY A 291 -1.73 18.05 -0.82
C GLY A 291 -2.08 19.48 -1.21
N ALA A 292 -2.16 19.69 -2.52
CA ALA A 292 -2.61 20.94 -3.11
C ALA A 292 -3.29 20.67 -4.46
N CYS A 293 -4.12 21.61 -4.90
CA CYS A 293 -4.68 21.61 -6.25
C CYS A 293 -3.56 21.50 -7.29
N SER A 294 -3.70 20.57 -8.25
CA SER A 294 -2.69 20.38 -9.27
C SER A 294 -3.13 21.08 -10.54
N SER A 295 -2.23 21.81 -11.18
CA SER A 295 -2.50 22.39 -12.51
C SER A 295 -2.69 21.33 -13.60
N LEU A 296 -2.32 20.07 -13.32
CA LEU A 296 -2.63 18.94 -14.21
C LEU A 296 -4.12 18.55 -14.12
N GLY A 297 -4.78 18.77 -12.99
CA GLY A 297 -6.18 18.40 -12.78
C GLY A 297 -7.15 19.45 -13.32
N THR A 298 -7.50 19.38 -14.61
CA THR A 298 -8.42 20.37 -15.22
C THR A 298 -9.90 20.13 -14.91
N SER A 299 -10.24 18.90 -14.52
CA SER A 299 -11.56 18.50 -14.06
C SER A 299 -11.50 17.84 -12.68
N TRP A 300 -12.66 17.69 -12.02
CA TRP A 300 -12.75 16.97 -10.75
C TRP A 300 -12.18 15.55 -10.85
N VAL A 301 -12.42 14.87 -11.97
CA VAL A 301 -11.95 13.51 -12.22
C VAL A 301 -10.44 13.50 -12.44
N ASP A 302 -9.89 14.41 -13.24
CA ASP A 302 -8.43 14.50 -13.42
C ASP A 302 -7.73 14.78 -12.10
N GLN A 303 -8.30 15.69 -11.30
CA GLN A 303 -7.77 16.01 -9.98
C GLN A 303 -7.75 14.77 -9.08
N ALA A 304 -8.80 13.93 -9.09
CA ALA A 304 -8.77 12.64 -8.41
C ALA A 304 -7.64 11.72 -8.87
N GLY A 305 -7.39 11.63 -10.18
CA GLY A 305 -6.31 10.81 -10.73
C GLY A 305 -4.93 11.28 -10.30
N VAL A 306 -4.67 12.58 -10.43
CA VAL A 306 -3.40 13.19 -10.01
C VAL A 306 -3.16 12.93 -8.53
N GLN A 307 -4.14 13.17 -7.68
CA GLN A 307 -3.97 13.11 -6.23
C GLN A 307 -3.79 11.70 -5.69
N HIS A 308 -4.29 10.70 -6.42
CA HIS A 308 -4.13 9.29 -6.09
C HIS A 308 -2.84 8.66 -6.64
N SER A 309 -2.12 9.33 -7.54
CA SER A 309 -0.88 8.78 -8.10
C SER A 309 0.24 8.70 -7.07
N THR A 310 1.04 7.64 -7.12
CA THR A 310 2.19 7.48 -6.20
C THR A 310 3.24 8.60 -6.37
N HIS A 311 3.37 9.20 -7.56
CA HIS A 311 4.21 10.38 -7.77
C HIS A 311 3.79 11.58 -6.91
N THR A 312 2.48 11.85 -6.82
CA THR A 312 1.95 12.92 -5.96
C THR A 312 2.23 12.64 -4.49
N TYR A 313 2.16 11.37 -4.07
CA TYR A 313 2.52 10.96 -2.70
C TYR A 313 4.02 11.10 -2.41
N MET A 314 4.89 10.92 -3.41
CA MET A 314 6.33 11.01 -3.24
C MET A 314 6.82 12.45 -3.00
N ALA A 315 6.20 13.43 -3.65
CA ALA A 315 6.60 14.84 -3.61
C ALA A 315 6.69 15.43 -2.17
N PRO A 316 5.66 15.34 -1.30
CA PRO A 316 5.73 15.86 0.06
C PRO A 316 6.68 15.07 0.97
N LEU A 317 7.04 13.83 0.60
CA LEU A 317 8.07 13.05 1.30
C LEU A 317 9.49 13.50 0.92
N GLY A 318 9.66 14.25 -0.17
CA GLY A 318 10.97 14.69 -0.67
C GLY A 318 11.79 13.58 -1.32
N GLY A 319 11.17 12.47 -1.71
CA GLY A 319 11.82 11.35 -2.36
C GLY A 319 11.87 11.48 -3.88
N THR A 320 12.63 10.56 -4.51
CA THR A 320 12.71 10.45 -5.97
C THR A 320 11.82 9.31 -6.47
N ASN A 321 11.04 9.57 -7.51
CA ASN A 321 10.23 8.53 -8.16
C ASN A 321 11.11 7.52 -8.91
N ILE A 322 10.71 6.25 -8.87
CA ILE A 322 11.30 5.22 -9.74
C ILE A 322 10.50 5.17 -11.04
N MET A 323 11.21 5.15 -12.16
CA MET A 323 10.61 5.07 -13.49
C MET A 323 10.75 3.66 -14.05
N PRO A 324 9.81 3.20 -14.88
CA PRO A 324 9.94 1.94 -15.60
C PRO A 324 11.26 1.86 -16.40
N PRO A 325 11.99 0.74 -16.34
CA PRO A 325 13.16 0.52 -17.19
C PRO A 325 12.82 0.58 -18.69
N GLY A 326 13.83 0.87 -19.50
CA GLY A 326 13.73 0.82 -20.96
C GLY A 326 12.95 1.97 -21.62
N GLY A 327 12.64 3.06 -20.89
CA GLY A 327 11.90 4.20 -21.43
C GLY A 327 10.45 3.88 -21.77
N THR A 328 9.89 2.86 -21.13
CA THR A 328 8.49 2.46 -21.30
C THR A 328 7.56 3.50 -20.68
N ALA A 329 6.30 3.50 -21.12
CA ALA A 329 5.29 4.40 -20.60
C ALA A 329 5.09 4.18 -19.10
N VAL A 330 4.98 5.27 -18.35
CA VAL A 330 4.71 5.22 -16.90
C VAL A 330 3.24 4.86 -16.71
N PRO A 331 2.91 3.84 -15.91
CA PRO A 331 1.52 3.55 -15.57
C PRO A 331 0.86 4.78 -14.94
N SER A 332 -0.39 5.13 -15.30
CA SER A 332 -0.97 6.38 -14.81
C SER A 332 -1.29 6.37 -13.30
N ILE A 333 -1.35 5.19 -12.66
CA ILE A 333 -1.40 5.05 -11.19
C ILE A 333 -0.06 5.43 -10.54
N VAL A 334 1.03 5.38 -11.30
CA VAL A 334 2.34 5.87 -10.91
C VAL A 334 2.44 7.37 -11.21
N ASP A 335 2.15 7.78 -12.45
CA ASP A 335 2.21 9.17 -12.93
C ASP A 335 0.96 9.52 -13.74
N TYR A 336 -0.05 10.08 -13.08
CA TYR A 336 -1.30 10.41 -13.78
C TYR A 336 -1.11 11.63 -14.67
N ARG A 337 -1.37 11.46 -15.96
CA ARG A 337 -1.39 12.54 -16.95
C ARG A 337 -2.75 12.53 -17.64
N PRO A 338 -3.57 13.57 -17.45
CA PRO A 338 -4.81 13.69 -18.20
C PRO A 338 -4.51 13.71 -19.70
N SER A 339 -5.45 13.16 -20.48
CA SER A 339 -5.36 13.07 -21.94
C SER A 339 -5.65 14.39 -22.65
#